data_AF-A0A9D7FAI4-F1
#
_entry.id   AF-A0A9D7FAI4-F1
#
_cell.length_a   1.000
_cell.length_b   1.000
_cell.length_c   1.000
_cell.angle_alpha   90.00
_cell.angle_beta   90.00
_cell.angle_gamma   90.00
#
_symmetry.space_group_name_H-M   'P 1'
#
loop_
_entity.id
_entity.type
_entity.pdbx_description
1 polymer ?
#
loop_
_entity_poly.entity_id
_entity_poly.type
_entity_poly.pdbx_seq_one_letter_code
_entity_poly.pdbx_strand_id
1 'polypeptide(L)'
;MTADEYKAKLRQAIRELDANREAETLRITFDLMAQVKNRIQTSGTDYTGAMFPPYTPSYAKSGRVKMGYQIRYVDFTRQGRLWASIFPIADKKTEAVVGFSVRPRDSENQDKLNGQFAKRGNILLPSKDEIGVAQEANNRRVQKYLRQIGL
;
A
#
# COMPACT_ATOMS: atom_id res chain seq x y z
N MET A 1 25.55 25.95 19.50
CA MET A 1 24.11 25.86 19.81
C MET A 1 23.96 25.97 21.31
N THR A 2 23.18 26.93 21.78
CA THR A 2 22.88 27.08 23.21
C THR A 2 21.84 26.04 23.65
N ALA A 3 21.72 25.83 24.97
CA ALA A 3 20.71 24.92 25.50
C ALA A 3 19.27 25.34 25.12
N ASP A 4 19.02 26.65 25.05
CA ASP A 4 17.70 27.19 24.71
C ASP A 4 17.41 27.10 23.20
N GLU A 5 18.42 27.32 22.36
CA GLU A 5 18.32 27.05 20.91
C GLU A 5 18.02 25.58 20.64
N TYR A 6 18.68 24.65 21.34
CA TYR A 6 18.43 23.22 21.21
C TYR A 6 17.00 22.86 21.63
N LYS A 7 16.53 23.34 22.79
CA LYS A 7 15.15 23.14 23.25
C LYS A 7 14.12 23.68 22.25
N ALA A 8 14.38 24.86 21.67
CA ALA A 8 13.50 25.44 20.67
C ALA A 8 13.41 24.59 19.41
N LYS A 9 14.57 24.13 18.88
CA LYS A 9 14.62 23.21 17.72
C LYS A 9 13.92 21.88 18.00
N LEU A 10 14.12 21.31 19.19
CA LEU A 10 13.46 20.06 19.58
C LEU A 10 11.94 20.20 19.60
N ARG A 11 11.42 21.27 20.21
CA ARG A 11 9.98 21.56 20.22
C ARG A 11 9.42 21.79 18.81
N GLN A 12 10.20 22.43 17.95
CA GLN A 12 9.81 22.62 16.55
C GLN A 12 9.74 21.27 15.81
N ALA A 13 10.79 20.46 15.88
CA ALA A 13 10.85 19.15 15.24
C ALA A 13 9.69 18.22 15.68
N ILE A 14 9.35 18.21 16.97
CA ILE A 14 8.21 17.44 17.49
C ILE A 14 6.89 17.94 16.89
N ARG A 15 6.67 19.26 16.84
CA ARG A 15 5.45 19.84 16.24
C ARG A 15 5.34 19.53 14.75
N GLU A 16 6.43 19.64 14.02
CA GLU A 16 6.45 19.33 12.58
C GLU A 16 6.23 17.83 12.33
N LEU A 17 6.85 16.97 13.13
CA LEU A 17 6.66 15.51 13.04
C LEU A 17 5.19 15.13 13.25
N ASP A 18 4.53 15.74 14.24
CA ASP A 18 3.11 15.46 14.53
C ASP A 18 2.19 16.02 13.44
N ALA A 19 2.40 17.28 13.03
CA ALA A 19 1.60 17.94 12.01
C ALA A 19 1.64 17.23 10.65
N ASN A 20 2.79 16.64 10.28
CA ASN A 20 2.98 15.97 8.99
C ASN A 20 2.71 14.46 9.03
N ARG A 21 2.58 13.86 10.23
CA ARG A 21 2.49 12.41 10.41
C ARG A 21 1.43 11.77 9.53
N GLU A 22 0.24 12.35 9.49
CA GLU A 22 -0.86 11.77 8.71
C GLU A 22 -0.59 11.78 7.21
N ALA A 23 -0.18 12.93 6.68
CA ALA A 23 0.12 13.07 5.25
C ALA A 23 1.30 12.19 4.82
N GLU A 24 2.33 12.07 5.65
CA GLU A 24 3.49 11.22 5.36
C GLU A 24 3.16 9.73 5.45
N THR A 25 2.41 9.30 6.47
CA THR A 25 1.93 7.91 6.56
C THR A 25 1.02 7.54 5.39
N LEU A 26 0.16 8.48 4.94
CA LEU A 26 -0.67 8.30 3.76
C LEU A 26 0.18 8.06 2.50
N ARG A 27 1.23 8.86 2.29
CA ARG A 27 2.17 8.68 1.17
C ARG A 27 2.84 7.30 1.21
N ILE A 28 3.36 6.90 2.37
CA ILE A 28 3.98 5.57 2.56
C ILE A 28 2.98 4.45 2.24
N THR A 29 1.71 4.63 2.62
CA THR A 29 0.66 3.65 2.33
C THR A 29 0.38 3.55 0.82
N PHE A 30 0.35 4.67 0.11
CA PHE A 30 0.22 4.66 -1.35
C PHE A 30 1.41 3.97 -2.04
N ASP A 31 2.63 4.24 -1.58
CA ASP A 31 3.83 3.61 -2.13
C ASP A 31 3.80 2.09 -1.92
N LEU A 32 3.43 1.65 -0.72
CA LEU A 32 3.27 0.23 -0.40
C LEU A 32 2.21 -0.43 -1.31
N MET A 33 1.07 0.23 -1.50
CA MET A 33 0.03 -0.24 -2.42
C MET A 33 0.53 -0.34 -3.86
N ALA A 34 1.31 0.64 -4.31
CA ALA A 34 1.89 0.63 -5.65
C ALA A 34 2.85 -0.55 -5.84
N GLN A 35 3.64 -0.89 -4.83
CA GLN A 35 4.52 -2.06 -4.87
C GLN A 35 3.74 -3.37 -4.95
N VAL A 36 2.72 -3.55 -4.09
CA VAL A 36 1.81 -4.72 -4.13
C VAL A 36 1.19 -4.86 -5.51
N LYS A 37 0.64 -3.76 -6.04
CA LYS A 37 0.04 -3.74 -7.38
C LYS A 37 1.07 -4.10 -8.45
N ASN A 38 2.29 -3.56 -8.37
CA ASN A 38 3.36 -3.84 -9.32
C ASN A 38 3.69 -5.33 -9.35
N ARG A 39 3.98 -5.94 -8.19
CA ARG A 39 4.25 -7.38 -8.07
C ARG A 39 3.16 -8.21 -8.76
N ILE A 40 1.90 -7.93 -8.44
CA ILE A 40 0.77 -8.68 -8.99
C ILE A 40 0.65 -8.49 -10.51
N GLN A 41 0.90 -7.27 -11.01
CA GLN A 41 0.76 -6.97 -12.43
C GLN A 41 1.96 -7.42 -13.26
N THR A 42 3.13 -7.63 -12.67
CA THR A 42 4.35 -8.08 -13.36
C THR A 42 4.60 -9.57 -13.25
N SER A 43 4.31 -10.19 -12.11
CA SER A 43 4.60 -11.61 -11.85
C SER A 43 3.35 -12.43 -11.51
N GLY A 44 2.24 -11.81 -11.13
CA GLY A 44 1.04 -12.54 -10.72
C GLY A 44 1.25 -13.44 -9.52
N THR A 45 2.12 -13.00 -8.61
CA THR A 45 2.46 -13.71 -7.37
C THR A 45 1.81 -13.07 -6.15
N ASP A 46 1.58 -13.87 -5.11
CA ASP A 46 1.06 -13.43 -3.82
C ASP A 46 2.18 -12.90 -2.89
N TYR A 47 1.82 -12.59 -1.65
CA TYR A 47 2.72 -12.03 -0.64
C TYR A 47 3.87 -12.97 -0.22
N THR A 48 3.76 -14.27 -0.52
CA THR A 48 4.81 -15.27 -0.28
C THR A 48 5.68 -15.49 -1.51
N GLY A 49 5.31 -14.93 -2.66
CA GLY A 49 5.95 -15.17 -3.94
C GLY A 49 5.35 -16.33 -4.74
N ALA A 50 4.32 -17.00 -4.22
CA ALA A 50 3.64 -18.07 -4.95
C ALA A 50 2.74 -17.52 -6.06
N MET A 51 2.64 -18.22 -7.19
CA MET A 51 1.75 -17.83 -8.28
C MET A 51 0.28 -17.94 -7.85
N PHE A 52 -0.53 -16.96 -8.23
CA PHE A 52 -1.97 -17.09 -8.02
C PHE A 52 -2.55 -18.25 -8.83
N PRO A 53 -3.62 -18.92 -8.32
CA PRO A 53 -4.38 -19.89 -9.08
C PRO A 53 -4.81 -19.31 -10.44
N PRO A 54 -4.61 -20.05 -11.55
CA PRO A 54 -4.80 -19.53 -12.89
C PRO A 54 -6.25 -19.14 -13.17
N TYR A 55 -6.48 -18.45 -14.28
CA TYR A 55 -7.83 -18.22 -14.78
C TYR A 55 -8.51 -19.54 -15.15
N THR A 56 -9.83 -19.61 -14.96
CA THR A 56 -10.59 -20.75 -15.49
C THR A 56 -10.47 -20.78 -17.02
N PRO A 57 -10.45 -21.95 -17.67
CA PRO A 57 -10.24 -22.04 -19.12
C PRO A 57 -11.24 -21.20 -19.92
N SER A 58 -12.52 -21.23 -19.54
CA SER A 58 -13.58 -20.43 -20.17
C SER A 58 -13.31 -18.92 -20.05
N TYR A 59 -12.91 -18.45 -18.85
CA TYR A 59 -12.62 -17.04 -18.63
C TYR A 59 -11.34 -16.59 -19.33
N ALA A 60 -10.30 -17.43 -19.35
CA ALA A 60 -9.07 -17.15 -20.09
C ALA A 60 -9.37 -16.97 -21.59
N LYS A 61 -10.11 -17.91 -22.20
CA LYS A 61 -10.44 -17.86 -23.62
C LYS A 61 -11.35 -16.69 -23.98
N SER A 62 -12.51 -16.59 -23.33
CA SER A 62 -13.57 -15.66 -23.73
C SER A 62 -13.47 -14.29 -23.04
N GLY A 63 -12.99 -14.26 -21.80
CA GLY A 63 -12.90 -13.04 -20.99
C GLY A 63 -11.58 -12.29 -21.11
N ARG A 64 -10.51 -12.94 -21.59
CA ARG A 64 -9.17 -12.33 -21.71
C ARG A 64 -8.59 -12.37 -23.12
N VAL A 65 -8.35 -13.56 -23.68
CA VAL A 65 -7.69 -13.71 -25.00
C VAL A 65 -8.46 -13.00 -26.11
N LYS A 66 -9.78 -13.22 -26.21
CA LYS A 66 -10.63 -12.53 -27.21
C LYS A 66 -10.59 -11.00 -27.12
N MET A 67 -10.22 -10.45 -25.98
CA MET A 67 -10.17 -9.01 -25.74
C MET A 67 -8.72 -8.48 -25.72
N GLY A 68 -7.74 -9.29 -26.16
CA GLY A 68 -6.35 -8.88 -26.26
C GLY A 68 -5.57 -8.85 -24.95
N TYR A 69 -6.09 -9.44 -23.87
CA TYR A 69 -5.39 -9.46 -22.58
C TYR A 69 -4.47 -10.68 -22.43
N GLN A 70 -3.37 -10.49 -21.70
CA GLN A 70 -2.50 -11.59 -21.27
C GLN A 70 -3.24 -12.57 -20.35
N ILE A 71 -2.84 -13.85 -20.41
CA ILE A 71 -3.38 -14.95 -19.57
C ILE A 71 -2.28 -15.77 -18.88
N ARG A 72 -1.02 -15.34 -18.99
CA ARG A 72 0.13 -16.07 -18.44
C ARG A 72 0.03 -16.19 -16.91
N TYR A 73 -0.51 -15.15 -16.28
CA TYR A 73 -0.74 -15.09 -14.84
C TYR A 73 -1.91 -14.18 -14.51
N VAL A 74 -2.37 -14.26 -13.25
CA VAL A 74 -3.47 -13.42 -12.78
C VAL A 74 -2.96 -12.05 -12.34
N ASP A 75 -3.46 -10.99 -12.99
CA ASP A 75 -2.98 -9.61 -12.82
C ASP A 75 -4.05 -8.62 -12.29
N PHE A 76 -5.31 -9.06 -12.26
CA PHE A 76 -6.48 -8.27 -11.89
C PHE A 76 -6.65 -6.95 -12.68
N THR A 77 -6.16 -6.88 -13.92
CA THR A 77 -6.12 -5.62 -14.70
C THR A 77 -7.28 -5.36 -15.64
N ARG A 78 -8.17 -6.34 -15.89
CA ARG A 78 -9.07 -6.34 -17.08
C ARG A 78 -9.76 -5.00 -17.38
N GLN A 79 -10.41 -4.38 -16.40
CA GLN A 79 -11.01 -3.05 -16.57
C GLN A 79 -10.33 -1.97 -15.71
N GLY A 80 -9.30 -2.33 -14.93
CA GLY A 80 -8.66 -1.44 -13.95
C GLY A 80 -9.55 -0.96 -12.78
N ARG A 81 -10.88 -1.09 -12.87
CA ARG A 81 -11.85 -0.54 -11.89
C ARG A 81 -11.59 -0.96 -10.45
N LEU A 82 -11.24 -2.23 -10.21
CA LEU A 82 -10.90 -2.71 -8.88
C LEU A 82 -9.68 -1.97 -8.31
N TRP A 83 -8.58 -1.90 -9.08
CA TRP A 83 -7.38 -1.18 -8.65
C TRP A 83 -7.61 0.33 -8.48
N ALA A 84 -8.48 0.93 -9.29
CA ALA A 84 -8.82 2.34 -9.19
C ALA A 84 -9.73 2.66 -7.98
N SER A 85 -10.43 1.67 -7.43
CA SER A 85 -11.28 1.86 -6.26
C SER A 85 -10.57 1.56 -4.95
N ILE A 86 -9.53 0.72 -4.94
CA ILE A 86 -8.72 0.43 -3.75
C ILE A 86 -7.96 1.70 -3.34
N PHE A 87 -8.16 2.12 -2.09
CA PHE A 87 -7.62 3.37 -1.57
C PHE A 87 -7.30 3.26 -0.07
N PRO A 88 -6.30 3.98 0.47
CA PRO A 88 -6.10 4.11 1.90
C PRO A 88 -7.23 4.93 2.55
N ILE A 89 -7.91 4.35 3.53
CA ILE A 89 -8.96 5.01 4.30
C ILE A 89 -8.49 5.09 5.74
N ALA A 90 -8.42 6.30 6.31
CA ALA A 90 -8.02 6.49 7.70
C ALA A 90 -8.96 5.73 8.64
N ASP A 91 -8.42 4.85 9.46
CA ASP A 91 -9.18 3.98 10.37
C ASP A 91 -8.81 4.18 11.85
N LYS A 92 -7.59 4.67 12.12
CA LYS A 92 -7.09 4.97 13.46
C LYS A 92 -6.30 6.27 13.45
N LYS A 93 -6.70 7.21 14.31
CA LYS A 93 -5.91 8.38 14.65
C LYS A 93 -5.89 8.53 16.17
N THR A 94 -4.76 8.21 16.79
CA THR A 94 -4.48 8.53 18.18
C THR A 94 -3.30 9.51 18.23
N GLU A 95 -3.01 10.04 19.41
CA GLU A 95 -1.82 10.88 19.61
C GLU A 95 -0.52 10.15 19.24
N ALA A 96 -0.49 8.81 19.24
CA ALA A 96 0.70 8.01 18.94
C ALA A 96 0.65 7.29 17.59
N VAL A 97 -0.53 7.00 17.05
CA VAL A 97 -0.69 6.10 15.88
C VAL A 97 -1.59 6.74 14.83
N VAL A 98 -1.13 6.72 13.58
CA VAL A 98 -1.97 6.92 12.40
C VAL A 98 -2.00 5.62 11.62
N GLY A 99 -3.20 5.07 11.45
CA GLY A 99 -3.47 3.87 10.67
C GLY A 99 -4.34 4.18 9.45
N PHE A 100 -4.07 3.46 8.37
CA PHE A 100 -4.92 3.44 7.19
C PHE A 100 -5.30 2.00 6.87
N SER A 101 -6.60 1.78 6.65
CA SER A 101 -7.13 0.56 6.05
C SER A 101 -7.13 0.70 4.53
N VAL A 102 -6.50 -0.23 3.82
CA VAL A 102 -6.52 -0.26 2.36
C VAL A 102 -7.70 -1.10 1.89
N ARG A 103 -8.69 -0.47 1.25
CA ARG A 103 -9.91 -1.14 0.75
C ARG A 103 -10.56 -0.39 -0.41
N PRO A 104 -11.41 -1.05 -1.21
CA PRO A 104 -12.28 -0.38 -2.17
C PRO A 104 -13.15 0.71 -1.54
N ARG A 105 -13.38 1.80 -2.28
CA ARG A 105 -14.26 2.91 -1.87
C ARG A 105 -15.75 2.62 -2.07
N ASP A 106 -16.08 1.61 -2.85
CA ASP A 106 -17.45 1.24 -3.22
C ASP A 106 -17.74 -0.24 -2.93
N SER A 107 -19.02 -0.54 -2.66
CA SER A 107 -19.46 -1.89 -2.30
C SER A 107 -19.27 -2.90 -3.44
N GLU A 108 -19.51 -2.50 -4.68
CA GLU A 108 -19.35 -3.38 -5.85
C GLU A 108 -17.92 -3.93 -5.96
N ASN A 109 -16.92 -3.07 -5.81
CA ASN A 109 -15.52 -3.48 -5.84
C ASN A 109 -15.07 -4.14 -4.53
N GLN A 110 -15.69 -3.81 -3.39
CA GLN A 110 -15.51 -4.57 -2.15
C GLN A 110 -15.97 -6.03 -2.34
N ASP A 111 -17.12 -6.26 -2.98
CA ASP A 111 -17.61 -7.61 -3.27
C ASP A 111 -16.69 -8.36 -4.25
N LYS A 112 -16.16 -7.66 -5.26
CA LYS A 112 -15.13 -8.24 -6.13
C LYS A 112 -13.90 -8.65 -5.34
N LEU A 113 -13.42 -7.80 -4.44
CA LEU A 113 -12.26 -8.10 -3.61
C LEU A 113 -12.51 -9.31 -2.70
N ASN A 114 -13.67 -9.35 -2.03
CA ASN A 114 -14.11 -10.49 -1.21
C ASN A 114 -14.19 -11.78 -2.04
N GLY A 115 -14.74 -11.69 -3.25
CA GLY A 115 -14.79 -12.80 -4.19
C GLY A 115 -13.40 -13.27 -4.66
N GLN A 116 -12.40 -12.37 -4.73
CA GLN A 116 -11.02 -12.78 -4.97
C GLN A 116 -10.38 -13.40 -3.74
N PHE A 117 -10.68 -12.90 -2.55
CA PHE A 117 -10.19 -13.47 -1.30
C PHE A 117 -10.53 -14.96 -1.19
N ALA A 118 -11.78 -15.34 -1.45
CA ALA A 118 -12.20 -16.73 -1.45
C ALA A 118 -11.49 -17.61 -2.50
N LYS A 119 -11.08 -17.02 -3.63
CA LYS A 119 -10.48 -17.76 -4.76
C LYS A 119 -8.96 -17.84 -4.71
N ARG A 120 -8.31 -16.80 -4.15
CA ARG A 120 -6.87 -16.52 -4.34
C ARG A 120 -6.22 -15.88 -3.11
N GLY A 121 -6.94 -15.76 -1.99
CA GLY A 121 -6.45 -15.12 -0.78
C GLY A 121 -6.38 -13.60 -0.86
N ASN A 122 -5.73 -12.99 0.13
CA ASN A 122 -5.66 -11.55 0.25
C ASN A 122 -4.66 -10.93 -0.75
N ILE A 123 -5.18 -10.41 -1.86
CA ILE A 123 -4.37 -9.75 -2.89
C ILE A 123 -3.81 -8.39 -2.46
N LEU A 124 -4.25 -7.84 -1.33
CA LEU A 124 -3.76 -6.57 -0.78
C LEU A 124 -2.69 -6.79 0.29
N LEU A 125 -2.41 -8.05 0.66
CA LEU A 125 -1.40 -8.35 1.66
C LEU A 125 -0.01 -8.09 1.06
N PRO A 126 0.80 -7.21 1.67
CA PRO A 126 2.16 -6.99 1.25
C PRO A 126 3.08 -8.16 1.65
N SER A 127 4.08 -8.40 0.83
CA SER A 127 5.21 -9.27 1.14
C SER A 127 6.14 -8.64 2.18
N LYS A 128 7.06 -9.43 2.72
CA LYS A 128 8.06 -8.95 3.68
C LYS A 128 8.95 -7.86 3.10
N ASP A 129 9.33 -7.97 1.83
CA ASP A 129 10.21 -6.99 1.16
C ASP A 129 9.48 -5.66 0.97
N GLU A 130 8.21 -5.70 0.56
CA GLU A 130 7.35 -4.52 0.42
C GLU A 130 7.15 -3.81 1.78
N ILE A 131 6.94 -4.59 2.85
CA ILE A 131 6.89 -4.07 4.22
C ILE A 131 8.23 -3.43 4.61
N GLY A 132 9.36 -4.05 4.26
CA GLY A 132 10.70 -3.53 4.54
C GLY A 132 10.90 -2.14 3.92
N VAL A 133 10.52 -1.96 2.66
CA VAL A 133 10.62 -0.65 1.99
C VAL A 133 9.74 0.40 2.68
N ALA A 134 8.52 0.03 3.07
CA ALA A 134 7.63 0.94 3.80
C ALA A 134 8.18 1.31 5.19
N GLN A 135 8.80 0.35 5.91
CA GLN A 135 9.45 0.60 7.19
C GLN A 135 10.65 1.54 7.05
N GLU A 136 11.48 1.34 6.03
CA GLU A 136 12.60 2.24 5.73
C GLU A 136 12.11 3.65 5.39
N ALA A 137 11.02 3.79 4.65
CA ALA A 137 10.42 5.08 4.34
C ALA A 137 9.92 5.78 5.63
N ASN A 138 9.28 5.04 6.53
CA ASN A 138 8.86 5.58 7.83
C ASN A 138 10.06 5.96 8.72
N ASN A 139 11.15 5.18 8.70
CA ASN A 139 12.36 5.51 9.45
C ASN A 139 13.01 6.79 8.89
N ARG A 140 13.11 6.91 7.56
CA ARG A 140 13.63 8.13 6.89
C ARG A 140 12.80 9.37 7.24
N ARG A 141 11.48 9.21 7.32
CA ARG A 141 10.55 10.26 7.76
C ARG A 141 10.90 10.79 9.15
N VAL A 142 11.10 9.91 10.13
CA VAL A 142 11.45 10.32 11.50
C VAL A 142 12.86 10.93 11.54
N GLN A 143 13.82 10.29 10.87
CA GLN A 143 15.22 10.75 10.80
C GLN A 143 15.36 12.16 10.20
N LYS A 144 14.50 12.53 9.24
CA LYS A 144 14.45 13.90 8.70
C LYS A 144 14.31 14.96 9.80
N TYR A 145 13.43 14.72 10.78
CA TYR A 145 13.19 15.66 11.88
C TYR A 145 14.29 15.59 12.96
N LEU A 146 14.88 14.40 13.18
CA LEU A 146 16.04 14.25 14.09
C LEU A 146 17.28 14.99 13.56
N ARG A 147 17.52 14.99 12.26
CA ARG A 147 18.64 15.74 11.66
C ARG A 147 18.53 17.24 11.84
N GLN A 148 17.32 17.79 11.88
CA GLN A 148 17.09 19.22 12.13
C GLN A 148 17.58 19.65 13.53
N ILE A 149 17.61 18.73 14.49
CA ILE A 149 18.08 18.96 15.87
C ILE A 149 19.54 18.56 16.07
N GLY A 150 20.22 18.06 15.04
CA GLY A 150 21.63 17.65 15.08
C GLY A 150 21.87 16.21 15.53
N LEU A 151 20.86 15.33 15.38
CA LEU A 151 20.91 13.89 15.66
C LEU A 151 20.85 13.04 14.38
#